data_AF-A0A5R9NV64-F1
#
_entry.id   AF-A0A5R9NV64-F1
#
_cell.length_a   1.000
_cell.length_b   1.000
_cell.length_c   1.000
_cell.angle_alpha   90.00
_cell.angle_beta   90.00
_cell.angle_gamma   90.00
#
_symmetry.space_group_name_H-M   'P 1'
#
loop_
_entity.id
_entity.type
_entity.pdbx_description
1 polymer ?
#
loop_
_entity_poly.entity_id
_entity_poly.type
_entity_poly.pdbx_seq_one_letter_code
_entity_poly.pdbx_strand_id
1 'polypeptide(L)'
;MILLWGLCLVEKVAASKPFRILSLDGGGAKGFYTLGVLAEVEAALGAPLCERFDLIYGTSTGSIIGTLLAIGKSVADVHELYKEHVPTVMRPWLPSQKTAKLTELAEAIFEDDGFDKVKTGIGIVATNWLLETPMIFKADNGQAHGRQASFVPGFGCKLRDAVQASCSAYPFFSRKVITTSKGNRVELGDGGFCANNPSLYAIADAVEAFKIPRPDIALLSIGVGVYPSPKKVTFSPSWTLNKLPSVRLLQKVLEINTQSMDQLRKVLFSDVRTVRINDTFSQPEMATDLLEHDLTKLNLLHQRGEQSYAAQEQCVLQLFT
;
A
#
# COMPACT_ATOMS: atom_id res chain seq x y z
N MET A 1 -43.50 46.84 -22.15
CA MET A 1 -42.19 46.71 -21.48
C MET A 1 -42.15 45.33 -20.83
N ILE A 2 -41.76 44.30 -21.59
CA ILE A 2 -41.77 42.90 -21.15
C ILE A 2 -40.34 42.57 -20.71
N LEU A 3 -40.12 42.39 -19.41
CA LEU A 3 -38.84 41.91 -18.88
C LEU A 3 -38.73 40.41 -19.18
N LEU A 4 -37.88 40.07 -20.14
CA LEU A 4 -37.35 38.71 -20.35
C LEU A 4 -36.36 38.40 -19.22
N TRP A 5 -36.74 37.48 -18.33
CA TRP A 5 -35.81 36.88 -17.38
C TRP A 5 -34.87 35.95 -18.14
N GLY A 6 -33.58 36.29 -18.12
CA GLY A 6 -32.51 35.44 -18.64
C GLY A 6 -32.44 34.15 -17.83
N LEU A 7 -32.87 33.06 -18.45
CA LEU A 7 -32.48 31.71 -18.06
C LEU A 7 -30.96 31.60 -18.27
N CYS A 8 -30.22 31.79 -17.19
CA CYS A 8 -28.83 31.35 -17.10
C CYS A 8 -28.85 29.83 -17.24
N LEU A 9 -28.62 29.35 -18.46
CA LEU A 9 -28.30 27.95 -18.72
C LEU A 9 -27.00 27.69 -17.99
N VAL A 10 -27.10 27.10 -16.79
CA VAL A 10 -25.97 26.43 -16.16
C VAL A 10 -25.61 25.29 -17.12
N GLU A 11 -24.59 25.52 -17.94
CA GLU A 11 -23.96 24.46 -18.70
C GLU A 11 -23.63 23.33 -17.71
N LYS A 12 -24.22 22.15 -17.93
CA LYS A 12 -23.70 20.92 -17.33
C LYS A 12 -22.28 20.78 -17.86
N VAL A 13 -21.31 21.29 -17.12
CA VAL A 13 -19.90 20.99 -17.31
C VAL A 13 -19.82 19.47 -17.31
N ALA A 14 -19.37 18.89 -18.43
CA ALA A 14 -19.11 17.46 -18.51
C ALA A 14 -18.25 17.07 -17.31
N ALA A 15 -18.68 16.08 -16.53
CA ALA A 15 -17.95 15.65 -15.35
C ALA A 15 -16.49 15.38 -15.75
N SER A 16 -15.55 16.10 -15.13
CA SER A 16 -14.13 15.85 -15.28
C SER A 16 -13.86 14.39 -14.91
N LYS A 17 -13.01 13.70 -15.69
CA LYS A 17 -12.56 12.36 -15.33
C LYS A 17 -12.03 12.41 -13.89
N PRO A 18 -12.50 11.54 -12.98
CA PRO A 18 -12.05 11.61 -11.60
C PRO A 18 -10.57 11.27 -11.47
N PHE A 19 -9.90 11.90 -10.50
CA PHE A 19 -8.56 11.56 -10.06
C PHE A 19 -8.62 10.31 -9.19
N ARG A 20 -8.07 9.21 -9.69
CA ARG A 20 -8.24 7.88 -9.12
C ARG A 20 -7.01 7.46 -8.33
N ILE A 21 -7.24 7.12 -7.08
CA ILE A 21 -6.21 6.72 -6.13
C ILE A 21 -6.39 5.24 -5.79
N LEU A 22 -5.31 4.47 -5.88
CA LEU A 22 -5.19 3.13 -5.30
C LEU A 22 -4.34 3.21 -4.04
N SER A 23 -4.85 2.71 -2.92
CA SER A 23 -4.16 2.71 -1.63
C SER A 23 -4.09 1.29 -1.07
N LEU A 24 -2.86 0.81 -0.83
CA LEU A 24 -2.59 -0.57 -0.44
C LEU A 24 -1.99 -0.63 0.97
N ASP A 25 -2.70 -1.30 1.89
CA ASP A 25 -2.27 -1.41 3.29
C ASP A 25 -1.03 -2.33 3.44
N GLY A 26 -0.30 -2.14 4.54
CA GLY A 26 0.75 -3.05 4.98
C GLY A 26 0.22 -4.29 5.70
N GLY A 27 0.98 -5.40 5.62
CA GLY A 27 0.53 -6.67 6.21
C GLY A 27 1.37 -7.91 5.94
N GLY A 28 2.64 -7.77 5.52
CA GLY A 28 3.54 -8.90 5.26
C GLY A 28 2.97 -9.90 4.27
N ALA A 29 3.03 -11.19 4.61
CA ALA A 29 2.56 -12.28 3.75
C ALA A 29 1.05 -12.21 3.41
N LYS A 30 0.26 -11.45 4.19
CA LYS A 30 -1.17 -11.27 3.92
C LYS A 30 -1.46 -10.47 2.64
N GLY A 31 -0.44 -9.92 1.98
CA GLY A 31 -0.56 -9.29 0.65
C GLY A 31 -1.16 -10.21 -0.43
N PHE A 32 -1.19 -11.53 -0.24
CA PHE A 32 -1.94 -12.45 -1.11
C PHE A 32 -3.43 -12.12 -1.19
N TYR A 33 -4.05 -11.70 -0.08
CA TYR A 33 -5.43 -11.21 -0.10
C TYR A 33 -5.58 -9.98 -1.00
N THR A 34 -4.66 -9.03 -0.87
CA THR A 34 -4.64 -7.81 -1.68
C THR A 34 -4.53 -8.14 -3.17
N LEU A 35 -3.68 -9.11 -3.54
CA LEU A 35 -3.54 -9.58 -4.92
C LEU A 35 -4.80 -10.24 -5.47
N GLY A 36 -5.51 -11.02 -4.65
CA GLY A 36 -6.80 -11.59 -5.04
C GLY A 36 -7.85 -10.52 -5.36
N VAL A 37 -7.94 -9.47 -4.53
CA VAL A 37 -8.83 -8.32 -4.82
C VAL A 37 -8.37 -7.61 -6.12
N LEU A 38 -7.07 -7.37 -6.25
CA LEU A 38 -6.52 -6.64 -7.41
C LEU A 38 -6.68 -7.42 -8.72
N ALA A 39 -6.65 -8.75 -8.69
CA ALA A 39 -6.82 -9.58 -9.88
C ALA A 39 -8.20 -9.35 -10.52
N GLU A 40 -9.24 -9.31 -9.68
CA GLU A 40 -10.59 -9.00 -10.12
C GLU A 40 -10.73 -7.54 -10.57
N VAL A 41 -10.08 -6.59 -9.88
CA VAL A 41 -10.07 -5.18 -10.29
C VAL A 41 -9.40 -5.01 -11.67
N GLU A 42 -8.24 -5.62 -11.90
CA GLU A 42 -7.53 -5.54 -13.19
C GLU A 42 -8.35 -6.20 -14.30
N ALA A 43 -8.95 -7.36 -14.04
CA ALA A 43 -9.84 -8.04 -14.98
C ALA A 43 -11.06 -7.18 -15.36
N ALA A 44 -11.72 -6.58 -14.38
CA ALA A 44 -12.91 -5.74 -14.61
C ALA A 44 -12.58 -4.43 -15.36
N LEU A 45 -11.37 -3.90 -15.19
CA LEU A 45 -10.92 -2.68 -15.86
C LEU A 45 -10.30 -2.94 -17.25
N GLY A 46 -9.90 -4.18 -17.53
CA GLY A 46 -9.39 -4.63 -18.82
C GLY A 46 -8.06 -4.00 -19.25
N ALA A 47 -7.29 -3.44 -18.32
CA ALA A 47 -6.01 -2.80 -18.59
C ALA A 47 -5.11 -2.78 -17.35
N PRO A 48 -3.78 -2.64 -17.52
CA PRO A 48 -2.85 -2.54 -16.40
C PRO A 48 -3.24 -1.44 -15.42
N LEU A 49 -3.15 -1.72 -14.12
CA LEU A 49 -3.65 -0.80 -13.10
C LEU A 49 -2.96 0.57 -13.08
N CYS A 50 -1.70 0.66 -13.52
CA CYS A 50 -1.01 1.96 -13.68
C CYS A 50 -1.63 2.88 -14.74
N GLU A 51 -2.41 2.35 -15.69
CA GLU A 51 -3.12 3.14 -16.70
C GLU A 51 -4.51 3.59 -16.21
N ARG A 52 -4.99 2.97 -15.12
CA ARG A 52 -6.34 3.18 -14.60
C ARG A 52 -6.36 4.09 -13.38
N PHE A 53 -5.28 4.08 -12.60
CA PHE A 53 -5.07 4.93 -11.42
C PHE A 53 -4.04 6.03 -11.71
N ASP A 54 -4.35 7.25 -11.29
CA ASP A 54 -3.46 8.41 -11.42
C ASP A 54 -2.43 8.48 -10.26
N LEU A 55 -2.73 7.79 -9.15
CA LEU A 55 -1.87 7.73 -7.97
C LEU A 55 -1.97 6.37 -7.25
N ILE A 56 -0.84 5.73 -7.00
CA ILE A 56 -0.74 4.49 -6.23
C ILE A 56 0.06 4.72 -4.95
N TYR A 57 -0.52 4.40 -3.80
CA TYR A 57 0.14 4.46 -2.50
C TYR A 57 0.24 3.08 -1.89
N GLY A 58 1.37 2.80 -1.24
CA GLY A 58 1.61 1.50 -0.62
C GLY A 58 2.51 1.59 0.61
N THR A 59 2.16 0.77 1.61
CA THR A 59 2.95 0.59 2.83
C THR A 59 3.38 -0.87 2.96
N SER A 60 4.65 -1.14 3.29
CA SER A 60 5.18 -2.49 3.50
C SER A 60 4.88 -3.39 2.30
N THR A 61 4.22 -4.54 2.47
CA THR A 61 3.77 -5.37 1.33
C THR A 61 2.99 -4.58 0.26
N GLY A 62 2.17 -3.60 0.66
CA GLY A 62 1.45 -2.73 -0.27
C GLY A 62 2.40 -1.86 -1.10
N SER A 63 3.58 -1.51 -0.58
CA SER A 63 4.61 -0.80 -1.34
C SER A 63 5.27 -1.68 -2.40
N ILE A 64 5.48 -2.98 -2.12
CA ILE A 64 6.01 -3.93 -3.09
C ILE A 64 5.00 -4.06 -4.24
N ILE A 65 3.74 -4.40 -3.92
CA ILE A 65 2.67 -4.54 -4.91
C ILE A 65 2.49 -3.25 -5.69
N GLY A 66 2.31 -2.12 -4.99
CA GLY A 66 2.07 -0.82 -5.61
C GLY A 66 3.20 -0.37 -6.53
N THR A 67 4.46 -0.60 -6.15
CA THR A 67 5.61 -0.25 -7.00
C THR A 67 5.67 -1.13 -8.25
N LEU A 68 5.43 -2.44 -8.11
CA LEU A 68 5.41 -3.36 -9.26
C LEU A 68 4.29 -3.03 -10.25
N LEU A 69 3.10 -2.69 -9.75
CA LEU A 69 2.02 -2.19 -10.58
C LEU A 69 2.39 -0.86 -11.24
N ALA A 70 3.02 0.06 -10.50
CA ALA A 70 3.38 1.37 -11.01
C ALA A 70 4.44 1.31 -12.13
N ILE A 71 5.36 0.34 -12.13
CA ILE A 71 6.27 0.09 -13.27
C ILE A 71 5.59 -0.67 -14.43
N GLY A 72 4.33 -1.07 -14.25
CA GLY A 72 3.47 -1.66 -15.26
C GLY A 72 3.53 -3.19 -15.37
N LYS A 73 3.86 -3.90 -14.28
CA LYS A 73 3.60 -5.35 -14.20
C LYS A 73 2.10 -5.60 -14.03
N SER A 74 1.61 -6.70 -14.61
CA SER A 74 0.24 -7.16 -14.37
C SER A 74 0.10 -7.70 -12.95
N VAL A 75 -1.13 -7.75 -12.43
CA VAL A 75 -1.40 -8.36 -11.11
C VAL A 75 -0.98 -9.83 -11.10
N ALA A 76 -1.17 -10.54 -12.22
CA ALA A 76 -0.72 -11.92 -12.37
C ALA A 76 0.80 -12.06 -12.22
N ASP A 77 1.60 -11.21 -12.86
CA ASP A 77 3.07 -11.22 -12.72
C ASP A 77 3.50 -10.95 -11.28
N VAL A 78 2.83 -10.01 -10.60
CA VAL A 78 3.10 -9.71 -9.19
C VAL A 78 2.76 -10.92 -8.32
N HIS A 79 1.67 -11.62 -8.60
CA HIS A 79 1.27 -12.81 -7.86
C HIS A 79 2.27 -13.97 -8.04
N GLU A 80 2.82 -14.19 -9.24
CA GLU A 80 3.89 -15.18 -9.44
C GLU A 80 5.13 -14.86 -8.58
N LEU A 81 5.58 -13.61 -8.58
CA LEU A 81 6.69 -13.15 -7.73
C LEU A 81 6.38 -13.38 -6.24
N TYR A 82 5.14 -13.15 -5.82
CA TYR A 82 4.73 -13.38 -4.44
C TYR A 82 4.76 -14.85 -4.04
N LYS A 83 4.26 -15.75 -4.89
CA LYS A 83 4.31 -17.20 -4.68
C LYS A 83 5.75 -17.71 -4.58
N GLU A 84 6.63 -17.20 -5.43
CA GLU A 84 8.03 -17.59 -5.43
C GLU A 84 8.76 -17.08 -4.18
N HIS A 85 8.60 -15.80 -3.84
CA HIS A 85 9.54 -15.14 -2.95
C HIS A 85 9.04 -14.93 -1.52
N VAL A 86 7.75 -14.70 -1.27
CA VAL A 86 7.24 -14.45 0.09
C VAL A 86 7.57 -15.61 1.04
N PRO A 87 7.35 -16.89 0.68
CA PRO A 87 7.74 -18.00 1.55
C PRO A 87 9.24 -18.01 1.86
N THR A 88 10.09 -17.64 0.89
CA THR A 88 11.55 -17.63 1.06
C THR A 88 12.03 -16.52 1.99
N VAL A 89 11.36 -15.36 1.98
CA VAL A 89 11.67 -14.21 2.84
C VAL A 89 11.14 -14.42 4.26
N MET A 90 9.98 -15.07 4.40
CA MET A 90 9.32 -15.23 5.71
C MET A 90 9.81 -16.42 6.52
N ARG A 91 10.37 -17.45 5.85
CA ARG A 91 10.86 -18.69 6.48
C ARG A 91 12.06 -18.53 7.43
N PRO A 92 13.09 -17.70 7.15
CA PRO A 92 14.23 -17.53 8.05
C PRO A 92 13.82 -16.98 9.41
N TRP A 93 14.46 -17.46 10.49
CA TRP A 93 14.09 -17.04 11.84
C TRP A 93 14.71 -15.69 12.21
N LEU A 94 16.00 -15.52 11.94
CA LEU A 94 16.75 -14.32 12.34
C LEU A 94 16.35 -13.11 11.49
N PRO A 95 16.15 -11.93 12.12
CA PRO A 95 15.81 -10.71 11.39
C PRO A 95 16.84 -10.34 10.31
N SER A 96 18.12 -10.54 10.59
CA SER A 96 19.20 -10.30 9.62
C SER A 96 19.11 -11.20 8.38
N GLN A 97 18.72 -12.46 8.56
CA GLN A 97 18.54 -13.40 7.44
C GLN A 97 17.32 -13.05 6.60
N LYS A 98 16.19 -12.69 7.24
CA LYS A 98 15.01 -12.20 6.53
C LYS A 98 15.34 -10.93 5.75
N THR A 99 16.05 -9.98 6.37
CA THR A 99 16.49 -8.75 5.70
C THR A 99 17.41 -9.04 4.53
N ALA A 100 18.37 -9.96 4.65
CA ALA A 100 19.24 -10.34 3.54
C ALA A 100 18.44 -10.90 2.35
N LYS A 101 17.49 -11.80 2.60
CA LYS A 101 16.60 -12.34 1.56
C LYS A 101 15.74 -11.26 0.91
N LEU A 102 15.22 -10.32 1.69
CA LEU A 102 14.48 -9.17 1.17
C LEU A 102 15.37 -8.23 0.34
N THR A 103 16.64 -8.03 0.74
CA THR A 103 17.62 -7.26 -0.05
C THR A 103 17.85 -7.93 -1.41
N GLU A 104 18.21 -9.22 -1.41
CA GLU A 104 18.47 -10.01 -2.62
C GLU A 104 17.28 -9.94 -3.59
N LEU A 105 16.07 -10.06 -3.04
CA LEU A 105 14.84 -9.97 -3.81
C LEU A 105 14.61 -8.58 -4.40
N ALA A 106 14.78 -7.53 -3.59
CA ALA A 106 14.59 -6.16 -4.05
C ALA A 106 15.61 -5.79 -5.15
N GLU A 107 16.85 -6.27 -5.02
CA GLU A 107 17.89 -6.14 -6.04
C GLU A 107 17.55 -6.93 -7.32
N ALA A 108 17.01 -8.14 -7.20
CA ALA A 108 16.63 -8.94 -8.37
C ALA A 108 15.41 -8.38 -9.12
N ILE A 109 14.42 -7.84 -8.40
CA ILE A 109 13.16 -7.38 -8.98
C ILE A 109 13.27 -5.97 -9.56
N PHE A 110 13.92 -5.06 -8.83
CA PHE A 110 13.99 -3.64 -9.20
C PHE A 110 15.36 -3.24 -9.75
N GLU A 111 16.35 -4.14 -9.75
CA GLU A 111 17.69 -3.89 -10.29
C GLU A 111 18.24 -2.53 -9.81
N ASP A 112 18.75 -1.70 -10.73
CA ASP A 112 19.15 -0.32 -10.48
C ASP A 112 18.08 0.71 -10.91
N ASP A 113 16.81 0.31 -10.97
CA ASP A 113 15.71 1.18 -11.40
C ASP A 113 15.51 2.37 -10.45
N GLY A 114 15.41 3.55 -11.05
CA GLY A 114 15.03 4.78 -10.39
C GLY A 114 13.52 5.01 -10.44
N PHE A 115 13.09 6.11 -9.81
CA PHE A 115 11.69 6.54 -9.82
C PHE A 115 11.21 7.05 -11.18
N ASP A 116 12.11 7.20 -12.17
CA ASP A 116 11.77 7.49 -13.57
C ASP A 116 11.07 6.33 -14.29
N LYS A 117 11.14 5.11 -13.74
CA LYS A 117 10.54 3.91 -14.32
C LYS A 117 9.04 3.75 -14.04
N VAL A 118 8.52 4.48 -13.05
CA VAL A 118 7.10 4.40 -12.72
C VAL A 118 6.27 5.13 -13.77
N LYS A 119 5.13 4.55 -14.14
CA LYS A 119 4.22 5.01 -15.19
C LYS A 119 3.04 5.83 -14.65
N THR A 120 2.90 5.89 -13.33
CA THR A 120 1.85 6.64 -12.62
C THR A 120 2.41 7.22 -11.32
N GLY A 121 1.70 8.18 -10.72
CA GLY A 121 2.08 8.76 -9.44
C GLY A 121 2.24 7.68 -8.37
N ILE A 122 3.24 7.83 -7.49
CA ILE A 122 3.51 6.82 -6.46
C ILE A 122 3.82 7.44 -5.10
N GLY A 123 3.39 6.77 -4.03
CA GLY A 123 3.80 7.03 -2.66
C GLY A 123 4.20 5.75 -1.94
N ILE A 124 5.50 5.59 -1.65
CA ILE A 124 6.01 4.49 -0.84
C ILE A 124 6.25 5.01 0.57
N VAL A 125 5.48 4.51 1.55
CA VAL A 125 5.54 5.02 2.92
C VAL A 125 6.63 4.31 3.73
N ALA A 126 7.54 5.06 4.32
CA ALA A 126 8.48 4.58 5.33
C ALA A 126 8.45 5.48 6.57
N THR A 127 9.08 5.02 7.65
CA THR A 127 9.25 5.79 8.88
C THR A 127 10.69 6.26 9.01
N ASN A 128 10.91 7.56 9.12
CA ASN A 128 12.19 8.11 9.51
C ASN A 128 12.43 7.80 10.99
N TRP A 129 13.37 6.89 11.26
CA TRP A 129 13.57 6.32 12.58
C TRP A 129 14.12 7.35 13.57
N LEU A 130 15.02 8.21 13.12
CA LEU A 130 15.67 9.21 13.98
C LEU A 130 14.81 10.44 14.21
N LEU A 131 14.05 10.86 13.19
CA LEU A 131 13.17 12.03 13.29
C LEU A 131 11.74 11.69 13.72
N GLU A 132 11.42 10.41 13.93
CA GLU A 132 10.11 9.92 14.37
C GLU A 132 8.95 10.46 13.50
N THR A 133 9.21 10.60 12.20
CA THR A 133 8.29 11.20 11.23
C THR A 133 8.14 10.31 10.00
N PRO A 134 7.07 10.47 9.21
CA PRO A 134 6.95 9.77 7.93
C PRO A 134 8.03 10.23 6.95
N MET A 135 8.57 9.31 6.17
CA MET A 135 9.33 9.59 4.95
C MET A 135 8.66 8.87 3.79
N ILE A 136 8.02 9.62 2.91
CA ILE A 136 7.25 9.06 1.78
C ILE A 136 8.05 9.30 0.51
N PHE A 137 8.45 8.22 -0.16
CA PHE A 137 9.14 8.31 -1.45
C PHE A 137 8.11 8.52 -2.55
N LYS A 138 8.36 9.51 -3.40
CA LYS A 138 7.45 9.98 -4.43
C LYS A 138 8.19 10.14 -5.75
N ALA A 139 7.48 10.02 -6.87
CA ALA A 139 8.07 10.17 -8.20
C ALA A 139 7.76 11.53 -8.83
N ASP A 140 6.57 12.06 -8.58
CA ASP A 140 6.09 13.28 -9.23
C ASP A 140 6.38 14.52 -8.38
N ASN A 141 6.94 15.55 -9.01
CA ASN A 141 7.17 16.86 -8.39
C ASN A 141 5.86 17.53 -7.96
N GLY A 142 4.74 17.22 -8.63
CA GLY A 142 3.40 17.65 -8.23
C GLY A 142 2.98 17.15 -6.85
N GLN A 143 3.60 16.07 -6.33
CA GLN A 143 3.36 15.57 -4.96
C GLN A 143 4.19 16.29 -3.89
N ALA A 144 5.01 17.28 -4.27
CA ALA A 144 5.82 18.04 -3.33
C ALA A 144 4.93 19.05 -2.58
N HIS A 145 4.77 18.84 -1.27
CA HIS A 145 4.11 19.78 -0.36
C HIS A 145 5.02 20.99 -0.08
N GLY A 146 5.23 21.80 -1.12
CA GLY A 146 6.27 22.82 -1.18
C GLY A 146 7.64 22.26 -1.55
N ARG A 147 8.65 23.15 -1.65
CA ARG A 147 10.04 22.78 -2.03
C ARG A 147 10.20 22.13 -3.42
N GLN A 148 9.26 22.36 -4.34
CA GLN A 148 9.28 21.86 -5.72
C GLN A 148 10.63 22.10 -6.43
N ALA A 149 11.23 23.28 -6.23
CA ALA A 149 12.54 23.62 -6.83
C ALA A 149 13.70 22.71 -6.37
N SER A 150 13.53 21.96 -5.28
CA SER A 150 14.54 21.04 -4.74
C SER A 150 14.03 19.60 -4.66
N PHE A 151 12.89 19.31 -5.31
CA PHE A 151 12.33 17.97 -5.34
C PHE A 151 13.24 17.04 -6.13
N VAL A 152 13.51 15.87 -5.56
CA VAL A 152 14.22 14.79 -6.22
C VAL A 152 13.38 13.52 -6.03
N PRO A 153 12.95 12.86 -7.13
CA PRO A 153 12.23 11.61 -7.05
C PRO A 153 12.93 10.60 -6.13
N GLY A 154 12.17 9.99 -5.22
CA GLY A 154 12.70 9.02 -4.26
C GLY A 154 13.80 9.55 -3.33
N PHE A 155 13.94 10.87 -3.17
CA PHE A 155 15.09 11.50 -2.51
C PHE A 155 16.44 11.11 -3.12
N GLY A 156 16.46 10.68 -4.38
CA GLY A 156 17.63 10.19 -5.10
C GLY A 156 17.97 8.72 -4.88
N CYS A 157 17.15 7.98 -4.13
CA CYS A 157 17.33 6.54 -3.91
C CYS A 157 16.70 5.71 -5.04
N LYS A 158 17.09 4.44 -5.11
CA LYS A 158 16.52 3.46 -6.05
C LYS A 158 15.20 2.90 -5.53
N LEU A 159 14.38 2.33 -6.42
CA LEU A 159 13.12 1.70 -6.05
C LEU A 159 13.34 0.58 -5.02
N ARG A 160 14.38 -0.26 -5.22
CA ARG A 160 14.75 -1.32 -4.27
C ARG A 160 14.97 -0.81 -2.84
N ASP A 161 15.59 0.35 -2.68
CA ASP A 161 15.91 0.91 -1.36
C ASP A 161 14.66 1.47 -0.68
N ALA A 162 13.80 2.16 -1.43
CA ALA A 162 12.54 2.70 -0.93
C ALA A 162 11.56 1.59 -0.50
N VAL A 163 11.38 0.58 -1.35
CA VAL A 163 10.52 -0.57 -1.08
C VAL A 163 11.05 -1.37 0.11
N GLN A 164 12.35 -1.66 0.16
CA GLN A 164 12.94 -2.37 1.30
C GLN A 164 12.77 -1.58 2.61
N ALA A 165 13.00 -0.26 2.60
CA ALA A 165 12.78 0.59 3.76
C ALA A 165 11.33 0.52 4.27
N SER A 166 10.36 0.57 3.35
CA SER A 166 8.94 0.44 3.67
C SER A 166 8.57 -0.90 4.30
N CYS A 167 9.36 -1.96 4.06
CA CYS A 167 9.14 -3.32 4.55
C CYS A 167 10.00 -3.69 5.78
N SER A 168 10.81 -2.78 6.30
CA SER A 168 11.74 -3.03 7.42
C SER A 168 11.04 -3.03 8.80
N ALA A 169 10.11 -3.98 9.00
CA ALA A 169 9.29 -4.08 10.22
C ALA A 169 10.12 -4.61 11.40
N TYR A 170 10.72 -3.72 12.19
CA TYR A 170 11.46 -4.10 13.39
C TYR A 170 10.51 -4.61 14.50
N PRO A 171 10.78 -5.76 15.16
CA PRO A 171 12.03 -6.51 15.15
C PRO A 171 12.08 -7.69 14.17
N PHE A 172 11.08 -7.89 13.29
CA PHE A 172 11.10 -8.99 12.32
C PHE A 172 12.15 -8.83 11.23
N PHE A 173 12.42 -7.58 10.84
CA PHE A 173 13.44 -7.19 9.88
C PHE A 173 14.34 -6.12 10.51
N SER A 174 15.60 -6.05 10.05
CA SER A 174 16.50 -4.95 10.35
C SER A 174 16.03 -3.66 9.65
N ARG A 175 16.28 -2.52 10.30
CA ARG A 175 16.07 -1.19 9.74
C ARG A 175 16.99 -0.97 8.53
N LYS A 176 16.53 -0.16 7.58
CA LYS A 176 17.27 0.16 6.35
C LYS A 176 17.93 1.52 6.50
N VAL A 177 19.20 1.64 6.15
CA VAL A 177 19.85 2.95 6.00
C VAL A 177 19.95 3.25 4.52
N ILE A 178 19.49 4.43 4.13
CA ILE A 178 19.64 4.95 2.76
C ILE A 178 20.53 6.19 2.76
N THR A 179 21.07 6.51 1.59
CA THR A 179 21.76 7.78 1.34
C THR A 179 20.96 8.58 0.33
N THR A 180 20.51 9.77 0.72
CA THR A 180 19.78 10.68 -0.17
C THR A 180 20.71 11.34 -1.19
N SER A 181 20.17 11.95 -2.24
CA SER A 181 20.92 12.74 -3.24
C SER A 181 21.77 13.87 -2.63
N LYS A 182 21.43 14.34 -1.42
CA LYS A 182 22.18 15.35 -0.66
C LYS A 182 23.32 14.77 0.19
N GLY A 183 23.57 13.46 0.12
CA GLY A 183 24.58 12.77 0.93
C GLY A 183 24.16 12.45 2.36
N ASN A 184 22.93 12.79 2.77
CA ASN A 184 22.44 12.48 4.11
C ASN A 184 22.16 10.98 4.25
N ARG A 185 22.70 10.38 5.31
CA ARG A 185 22.35 9.01 5.74
C ARG A 185 21.10 9.06 6.61
N VAL A 186 20.06 8.32 6.22
CA VAL A 186 18.78 8.29 6.92
C VAL A 186 18.46 6.85 7.30
N GLU A 187 18.21 6.61 8.59
CA GLU A 187 17.75 5.33 9.09
C GLU A 187 16.23 5.26 9.00
N LEU A 188 15.72 4.21 8.37
CA LEU A 188 14.33 4.00 8.05
C LEU A 188 13.80 2.68 8.61
N GLY A 189 12.55 2.71 9.07
CA GLY A 189 11.76 1.54 9.40
C GLY A 189 10.51 1.45 8.53
N ASP A 190 9.77 0.36 8.74
CA ASP A 190 8.52 0.08 8.03
C ASP A 190 7.53 1.26 8.08
N GLY A 191 6.81 1.50 6.98
CA GLY A 191 5.80 2.56 6.92
C GLY A 191 4.61 2.30 7.83
N GLY A 192 4.40 1.06 8.26
CA GLY A 192 3.30 0.66 9.12
C GLY A 192 3.33 1.30 10.50
N PHE A 193 4.49 1.77 10.96
CA PHE A 193 4.59 2.56 12.20
C PHE A 193 3.89 3.91 12.08
N CYS A 194 3.88 4.53 10.89
CA CYS A 194 3.29 5.85 10.66
C CYS A 194 1.94 5.79 9.94
N ALA A 195 1.81 5.01 8.86
CA ALA A 195 0.58 4.77 8.13
C ALA A 195 0.54 3.39 7.49
N ASN A 196 0.12 2.39 8.26
CA ASN A 196 -0.15 1.05 7.75
C ASN A 196 -1.32 1.03 6.75
N ASN A 197 -2.24 2.00 6.85
CA ASN A 197 -3.17 2.35 5.78
C ASN A 197 -2.78 3.73 5.21
N PRO A 198 -2.24 3.81 3.98
CA PRO A 198 -1.71 5.06 3.44
C PRO A 198 -2.75 5.99 2.81
N SER A 199 -4.05 5.67 2.91
CA SER A 199 -5.11 6.38 2.19
C SER A 199 -5.19 7.87 2.53
N LEU A 200 -4.94 8.23 3.79
CA LEU A 200 -5.00 9.62 4.24
C LEU A 200 -3.87 10.46 3.62
N TYR A 201 -2.66 9.89 3.50
CA TYR A 201 -1.55 10.54 2.81
C TYR A 201 -1.80 10.68 1.31
N ALA A 202 -2.39 9.66 0.69
CA ALA A 202 -2.73 9.70 -0.73
C ALA A 202 -3.78 10.78 -1.04
N ILE A 203 -4.84 10.89 -0.21
CA ILE A 203 -5.84 11.98 -0.34
C ILE A 203 -5.20 13.34 -0.08
N ALA A 204 -4.32 13.46 0.93
CA ALA A 204 -3.62 14.70 1.21
C ALA A 204 -2.76 15.15 0.02
N ASP A 205 -2.08 14.24 -0.67
CA ASP A 205 -1.38 14.56 -1.92
C ASP A 205 -2.33 15.05 -3.01
N ALA A 206 -3.45 14.35 -3.24
CA ALA A 206 -4.43 14.75 -4.25
C ALA A 206 -5.02 16.14 -3.98
N VAL A 207 -5.44 16.42 -2.74
CA VAL A 207 -6.07 17.68 -2.36
C VAL A 207 -5.05 18.81 -2.25
N GLU A 208 -3.95 18.61 -1.52
CA GLU A 208 -3.05 19.70 -1.16
C GLU A 208 -1.89 19.89 -2.11
N ALA A 209 -1.39 18.83 -2.75
CA ALA A 209 -0.27 18.94 -3.68
C ALA A 209 -0.77 19.13 -5.11
N PHE A 210 -1.63 18.21 -5.57
CA PHE A 210 -2.22 18.26 -6.92
C PHE A 210 -3.41 19.23 -7.07
N LYS A 211 -3.93 19.77 -5.97
CA LYS A 211 -5.06 20.71 -5.95
C LYS A 211 -6.33 20.17 -6.60
N ILE A 212 -6.55 18.86 -6.50
CA ILE A 212 -7.77 18.21 -6.99
C ILE A 212 -8.93 18.50 -6.03
N PRO A 213 -10.07 19.03 -6.51
CA PRO A 213 -11.26 19.18 -5.69
C PRO A 213 -11.73 17.83 -5.14
N ARG A 214 -12.10 17.77 -3.85
CA ARG A 214 -12.51 16.52 -3.19
C ARG A 214 -13.61 15.72 -3.92
N PRO A 215 -14.64 16.35 -4.53
CA PRO A 215 -15.67 15.62 -5.29
C PRO A 215 -15.12 14.86 -6.50
N ASP A 216 -13.99 15.31 -7.04
CA ASP A 216 -13.35 14.75 -8.23
C ASP A 216 -12.34 13.64 -7.85
N ILE A 217 -12.17 13.33 -6.57
CA ILE A 217 -11.30 12.25 -6.09
C ILE A 217 -12.10 10.96 -5.91
N ALA A 218 -11.56 9.88 -6.46
CA ALA A 218 -12.06 8.52 -6.27
C ALA A 218 -10.96 7.64 -5.66
N LEU A 219 -11.24 7.00 -4.52
CA LEU A 219 -10.28 6.19 -3.77
C LEU A 219 -10.73 4.72 -3.71
N LEU A 220 -9.87 3.83 -4.19
CA LEU A 220 -9.93 2.41 -3.87
C LEU A 220 -8.87 2.09 -2.80
N SER A 221 -9.30 1.75 -1.59
CA SER A 221 -8.43 1.32 -0.49
C SER A 221 -8.56 -0.18 -0.28
N ILE A 222 -7.46 -0.91 -0.38
CA ILE A 222 -7.44 -2.37 -0.24
C ILE A 222 -6.58 -2.73 0.97
N GLY A 223 -7.21 -3.39 1.93
CA GLY A 223 -6.53 -3.94 3.07
C GLY A 223 -5.89 -5.29 2.78
N VAL A 224 -5.44 -5.96 3.84
CA VAL A 224 -4.88 -7.32 3.75
C VAL A 224 -5.83 -8.39 4.34
N GLY A 225 -7.02 -7.98 4.77
CA GLY A 225 -7.95 -8.79 5.55
C GLY A 225 -7.59 -8.83 7.04
N VAL A 226 -8.61 -9.07 7.87
CA VAL A 226 -8.48 -9.25 9.32
C VAL A 226 -8.72 -10.72 9.65
N TYR A 227 -7.77 -11.36 10.34
CA TYR A 227 -7.79 -12.79 10.59
C TYR A 227 -7.66 -13.13 12.07
N PRO A 228 -8.14 -14.32 12.50
CA PRO A 228 -7.86 -14.82 13.83
C PRO A 228 -6.36 -15.09 14.00
N SER A 229 -5.86 -15.00 15.22
CA SER A 229 -4.48 -15.40 15.50
C SER A 229 -4.31 -16.92 15.38
N PRO A 230 -3.20 -17.42 14.82
CA PRO A 230 -2.92 -18.86 14.67
C PRO A 230 -3.14 -19.65 15.98
N LYS A 231 -3.80 -20.81 15.87
CA LYS A 231 -3.95 -21.74 17.01
C LYS A 231 -2.56 -22.16 17.50
N LYS A 232 -2.42 -22.15 18.82
CA LYS A 232 -1.15 -22.35 19.54
C LYS A 232 -0.71 -23.82 19.42
N VAL A 233 0.24 -24.12 18.55
CA VAL A 233 0.99 -25.38 18.65
C VAL A 233 1.99 -25.21 19.79
N THR A 234 1.73 -25.88 20.91
CA THR A 234 2.66 -25.96 22.04
C THR A 234 4.00 -26.48 21.54
N PHE A 235 5.10 -25.76 21.87
CA PHE A 235 6.50 -26.08 21.51
C PHE A 235 7.00 -25.72 20.09
N SER A 236 6.29 -24.91 19.30
CA SER A 236 6.86 -24.34 18.06
C SER A 236 7.75 -23.09 18.34
N PRO A 237 8.90 -22.90 17.66
CA PRO A 237 9.71 -21.68 17.76
C PRO A 237 8.97 -20.37 17.39
N SER A 238 8.03 -20.41 16.43
CA SER A 238 7.22 -19.24 16.04
C SER A 238 6.25 -18.84 17.15
N TRP A 239 5.77 -19.82 17.93
CA TRP A 239 4.92 -19.58 19.10
C TRP A 239 5.66 -18.81 20.20
N THR A 240 6.95 -19.12 20.43
CA THR A 240 7.78 -18.42 21.43
C THR A 240 8.08 -16.97 21.03
N LEU A 241 8.34 -16.71 19.74
CA LEU A 241 8.57 -15.36 19.22
C LEU A 241 7.30 -14.48 19.28
N ASN A 242 6.14 -15.04 18.90
CA ASN A 242 4.84 -14.36 19.02
C ASN A 242 4.38 -14.16 20.48
N LYS A 243 5.10 -14.70 21.48
CA LYS A 243 4.92 -14.36 22.89
C LYS A 243 5.75 -13.17 23.36
N LEU A 244 6.75 -12.74 22.60
CA LEU A 244 7.53 -11.57 22.98
C LEU A 244 6.60 -10.35 23.03
N PRO A 245 6.59 -9.60 24.15
CA PRO A 245 5.73 -8.42 24.30
C PRO A 245 5.91 -7.42 23.16
N SER A 246 7.14 -7.25 22.68
CA SER A 246 7.48 -6.35 21.57
C SER A 246 6.81 -6.73 20.25
N VAL A 247 6.76 -8.03 19.92
CA VAL A 247 6.15 -8.53 18.69
C VAL A 247 4.63 -8.36 18.73
N ARG A 248 4.01 -8.67 19.87
CA ARG A 248 2.55 -8.46 20.05
C ARG A 248 2.18 -6.99 20.01
N LEU A 249 2.99 -6.15 20.67
CA LEU A 249 2.80 -4.71 20.64
C LEU A 249 2.91 -4.18 19.22
N LEU A 250 3.92 -4.61 18.44
CA LEU A 250 4.05 -4.23 17.04
C LEU A 250 2.81 -4.57 16.23
N GLN A 251 2.34 -5.83 16.25
CA GLN A 251 1.15 -6.23 15.50
C GLN A 251 -0.09 -5.41 15.91
N LYS A 252 -0.24 -5.12 17.21
CA LYS A 252 -1.32 -4.24 17.70
C LYS A 252 -1.16 -2.80 17.26
N VAL A 253 0.05 -2.25 17.27
CA VAL A 253 0.34 -0.89 16.78
C VAL A 253 -0.01 -0.77 15.30
N LEU A 254 0.37 -1.75 14.47
CA LEU A 254 0.04 -1.76 13.04
C LEU A 254 -1.49 -1.81 12.81
N GLU A 255 -2.20 -2.65 13.55
CA GLU A 255 -3.66 -2.75 13.45
C GLU A 255 -4.35 -1.46 13.94
N ILE A 256 -3.94 -0.94 15.09
CA ILE A 256 -4.44 0.34 15.63
C ILE A 256 -4.21 1.44 14.60
N ASN A 257 -3.00 1.53 14.03
CA ASN A 257 -2.67 2.53 13.03
C ASN A 257 -3.59 2.41 11.78
N THR A 258 -3.79 1.19 11.28
CA THR A 258 -4.71 0.92 10.15
C THR A 258 -6.12 1.44 10.42
N GLN A 259 -6.67 1.10 11.60
CA GLN A 259 -8.02 1.50 12.00
C GLN A 259 -8.11 3.01 12.26
N SER A 260 -7.12 3.60 12.94
CA SER A 260 -7.08 5.03 13.22
C SER A 260 -7.00 5.86 11.94
N MET A 261 -6.18 5.46 10.96
CA MET A 261 -6.09 6.16 9.67
C MET A 261 -7.39 6.09 8.88
N ASP A 262 -8.07 4.93 8.85
CA ASP A 262 -9.38 4.84 8.19
C ASP A 262 -10.48 5.63 8.93
N GLN A 263 -10.48 5.63 10.26
CA GLN A 263 -11.40 6.45 11.05
C GLN A 263 -11.19 7.94 10.78
N LEU A 264 -9.95 8.42 10.80
CA LEU A 264 -9.63 9.82 10.50
C LEU A 264 -10.02 10.19 9.06
N ARG A 265 -9.75 9.31 8.09
CA ARG A 265 -10.19 9.50 6.70
C ARG A 265 -11.70 9.67 6.60
N LYS A 266 -12.48 8.79 7.27
CA LYS A 266 -13.95 8.88 7.30
C LYS A 266 -14.44 10.19 7.90
N VAL A 267 -13.75 10.74 8.90
CA VAL A 267 -14.15 12.00 9.55
C VAL A 267 -13.75 13.23 8.73
N LEU A 268 -12.52 13.27 8.23
CA LEU A 268 -11.95 14.44 7.55
C LEU A 268 -12.32 14.53 6.06
N PHE A 269 -12.59 13.39 5.44
CA PHE A 269 -12.81 13.21 4.00
C PHE A 269 -13.99 12.27 3.73
N SER A 270 -15.09 12.45 4.47
CA SER A 270 -16.35 11.72 4.25
C SER A 270 -16.95 11.97 2.86
N ASP A 271 -16.60 13.11 2.25
CA ASP A 271 -17.05 13.57 0.94
C ASP A 271 -16.27 12.96 -0.24
N VAL A 272 -15.10 12.36 0.01
CA VAL A 272 -14.30 11.68 -1.02
C VAL A 272 -14.91 10.30 -1.32
N ARG A 273 -15.25 10.05 -2.59
CA ARG A 273 -15.80 8.76 -3.05
C ARG A 273 -14.79 7.65 -2.77
N THR A 274 -15.10 6.77 -1.81
CA THR A 274 -14.17 5.76 -1.33
C THR A 274 -14.82 4.38 -1.29
N VAL A 275 -14.17 3.39 -1.89
CA VAL A 275 -14.46 1.97 -1.64
C VAL A 275 -13.29 1.39 -0.85
N ARG A 276 -13.60 0.76 0.28
CA ARG A 276 -12.60 0.03 1.08
C ARG A 276 -12.93 -1.45 1.13
N ILE A 277 -12.01 -2.29 0.64
CA ILE A 277 -12.14 -3.75 0.64
C ILE A 277 -11.15 -4.31 1.66
N ASN A 278 -11.65 -4.77 2.81
CA ASN A 278 -10.83 -5.32 3.90
C ASN A 278 -11.70 -6.16 4.85
N ASP A 279 -12.07 -7.36 4.41
CA ASP A 279 -13.01 -8.20 5.15
C ASP A 279 -12.39 -8.79 6.42
N THR A 280 -13.27 -9.14 7.35
CA THR A 280 -12.91 -9.82 8.59
C THR A 280 -13.33 -11.28 8.52
N PHE A 281 -12.38 -12.17 8.75
CA PHE A 281 -12.58 -13.61 8.78
C PHE A 281 -12.51 -14.10 10.22
N SER A 282 -13.45 -14.94 10.63
CA SER A 282 -13.55 -15.48 11.99
C SER A 282 -13.26 -16.98 12.06
N GLN A 283 -13.22 -17.66 10.92
CA GLN A 283 -13.07 -19.10 10.89
C GLN A 283 -11.65 -19.52 11.32
N PRO A 284 -11.49 -20.53 12.21
CA PRO A 284 -10.19 -20.93 12.74
C PRO A 284 -9.15 -21.34 11.68
N GLU A 285 -9.59 -21.89 10.56
CA GLU A 285 -8.75 -22.26 9.42
C GLU A 285 -8.12 -21.05 8.71
N MET A 286 -8.71 -19.86 8.87
CA MET A 286 -8.18 -18.60 8.35
C MET A 286 -7.07 -18.00 9.22
N ALA A 287 -6.70 -18.67 10.30
CA ALA A 287 -5.76 -18.12 11.26
C ALA A 287 -4.34 -18.03 10.66
N THR A 288 -3.84 -16.80 10.56
CA THR A 288 -2.57 -16.47 9.87
C THR A 288 -1.91 -15.25 10.52
N ASP A 289 -0.64 -15.01 10.20
CA ASP A 289 0.11 -13.82 10.66
C ASP A 289 0.94 -13.20 9.52
N LEU A 290 1.71 -12.15 9.85
CA LEU A 290 2.51 -11.39 8.89
C LEU A 290 3.64 -12.21 8.24
N LEU A 291 4.02 -13.35 8.84
CA LEU A 291 5.15 -14.18 8.44
C LEU A 291 4.71 -15.58 7.94
N GLU A 292 3.43 -15.74 7.59
CA GLU A 292 2.93 -16.97 7.00
C GLU A 292 3.70 -17.31 5.72
N HIS A 293 4.04 -18.58 5.55
CA HIS A 293 4.85 -19.09 4.44
C HIS A 293 4.32 -20.43 3.90
N ASP A 294 3.22 -20.94 4.45
CA ASP A 294 2.47 -22.05 3.86
C ASP A 294 1.66 -21.55 2.65
N LEU A 295 2.12 -21.92 1.45
CA LEU A 295 1.47 -21.55 0.20
C LEU A 295 0.00 -21.98 0.12
N THR A 296 -0.40 -23.06 0.78
CA THR A 296 -1.81 -23.51 0.80
C THR A 296 -2.69 -22.46 1.47
N LYS A 297 -2.23 -21.92 2.60
CA LYS A 297 -2.94 -20.85 3.32
C LYS A 297 -2.86 -19.53 2.58
N LEU A 298 -1.71 -19.20 2.00
CA LEU A 298 -1.55 -17.97 1.22
C LEU A 298 -2.48 -17.97 -0.01
N ASN A 299 -2.61 -19.10 -0.70
CA ASN A 299 -3.58 -19.27 -1.78
C ASN A 299 -5.03 -19.13 -1.29
N LEU A 300 -5.34 -19.61 -0.08
CA LEU A 300 -6.66 -19.37 0.52
C LEU A 300 -6.91 -17.87 0.77
N LEU A 301 -5.90 -17.11 1.20
CA LEU A 301 -6.03 -15.65 1.34
C LEU A 301 -6.32 -14.97 0.00
N HIS A 302 -5.65 -15.39 -1.07
CA HIS A 302 -5.91 -14.89 -2.42
C HIS A 302 -7.37 -15.12 -2.84
N GLN A 303 -7.88 -16.35 -2.68
CA GLN A 303 -9.28 -16.68 -2.99
C GLN A 303 -10.28 -15.88 -2.15
N ARG A 304 -9.94 -15.58 -0.89
CA ARG A 304 -10.77 -14.69 -0.07
C ARG A 304 -10.77 -13.26 -0.59
N GLY A 305 -9.64 -12.77 -1.11
CA GLY A 305 -9.56 -11.48 -1.77
C GLY A 305 -10.50 -11.38 -2.97
N GLU A 306 -10.48 -12.39 -3.85
CA GLU A 306 -11.39 -12.48 -5.01
C GLU A 306 -12.86 -12.44 -4.56
N GLN A 307 -13.21 -13.21 -3.53
CA GLN A 307 -14.57 -13.24 -2.96
C GLN A 307 -14.99 -11.89 -2.36
N SER A 308 -14.08 -11.21 -1.67
CA SER A 308 -14.34 -9.89 -1.09
C SER A 308 -14.56 -8.82 -2.16
N TYR A 309 -13.90 -8.93 -3.32
CA TYR A 309 -14.19 -8.06 -4.46
C TYR A 309 -15.62 -8.23 -4.99
N ALA A 310 -16.10 -9.47 -5.12
CA ALA A 310 -17.42 -9.74 -5.71
C ALA A 310 -18.56 -8.98 -5.04
N ALA A 311 -18.51 -8.80 -3.71
CA ALA A 311 -19.50 -8.00 -2.97
C ALA A 311 -19.43 -6.49 -3.23
N GLN A 312 -18.33 -6.02 -3.82
CA GLN A 312 -17.99 -4.61 -4.01
C GLN A 312 -17.84 -4.21 -5.49
N GLU A 313 -17.94 -5.15 -6.43
CA GLU A 313 -17.70 -4.94 -7.87
C GLU A 313 -18.37 -3.67 -8.41
N GLN A 314 -19.68 -3.53 -8.19
CA GLN A 314 -20.44 -2.37 -8.69
C GLN A 314 -19.96 -1.06 -8.08
N CYS A 315 -19.67 -1.05 -6.77
CA CYS A 315 -19.12 0.12 -6.08
C CYS A 315 -17.73 0.49 -6.63
N VAL A 316 -16.88 -0.50 -6.93
CA VAL A 316 -15.56 -0.28 -7.52
C VAL A 316 -15.70 0.31 -8.92
N LEU A 317 -16.55 -0.25 -9.78
CA LEU A 317 -16.76 0.25 -11.14
C LEU A 317 -17.25 1.70 -11.16
N GLN A 318 -18.08 2.10 -10.19
CA GLN A 318 -18.54 3.48 -10.02
C GLN A 318 -17.43 4.49 -9.69
N LEU A 319 -16.25 4.04 -9.23
CA LEU A 319 -15.09 4.92 -9.07
C LEU A 319 -14.47 5.34 -10.42
N PHE A 320 -14.77 4.61 -11.49
CA PHE A 320 -14.22 4.84 -12.83
C PHE A 320 -15.19 5.56 -13.78
N THR A 321 -16.44 5.72 -13.37
CA THR A 321 -17.45 6.56 -14.03
C THR A 321 -17.44 7.97 -13.44
#